data_AF-A0A7J8I3K8-F1
#
_entry.id   AF-A0A7J8I3K8-F1
#
_cell.length_a   1.000
_cell.length_b   1.000
_cell.length_c   1.000
_cell.angle_alpha   90.00
_cell.angle_beta   90.00
_cell.angle_gamma   90.00
#
_symmetry.space_group_name_H-M   'P 1'
#
loop_
_entity.id
_entity.type
_entity.pdbx_description
1 polymer ?
#
loop_
_entity_poly.entity_id
_entity_poly.type
_entity_poly.pdbx_seq_one_letter_code
_entity_poly.pdbx_strand_id
1 'polypeptide(L)'
;MRVRASMGSVVFEGHSGVVSVYPDGRVCISILHAPGDDPMGYESSAERWSPVQSVEKILLSVVSMLAEPNDESGANVDASKMWRDDREQFYKIAKQIVQKSLGL
;
A
#
# COMPACT_ATOMS: atom_id res chain seq x y z
N MET A 1 6.53 1.02 -12.81
CA MET A 1 5.87 1.43 -11.57
C MET A 1 6.74 2.50 -10.97
N ARG A 2 6.30 3.75 -11.06
CA ARG A 2 7.04 4.89 -10.52
C ARG A 2 6.40 5.29 -9.21
N VAL A 3 7.21 5.63 -8.21
CA VAL A 3 6.71 6.01 -6.89
C VAL A 3 6.90 7.51 -6.72
N ARG A 4 5.82 8.21 -6.38
CA ARG A 4 5.87 9.61 -5.95
C ARG A 4 5.58 9.64 -4.45
N ALA A 5 6.59 10.03 -3.67
CA ALA A 5 6.45 10.27 -2.24
C ALA A 5 6.42 11.78 -1.95
N SER A 6 5.48 12.21 -1.13
CA SER A 6 5.39 13.55 -0.56
C SER A 6 5.13 13.44 0.94
N MET A 7 5.25 14.56 1.66
CA MET A 7 4.93 14.61 3.08
C MET A 7 3.48 14.14 3.29
N GLY A 8 3.29 13.01 3.98
CA GLY A 8 1.98 12.40 4.25
C GLY A 8 1.30 11.70 3.06
N SER A 9 1.99 11.43 1.93
CA SER A 9 1.37 10.67 0.83
C SER A 9 2.38 9.89 0.00
N VAL A 10 1.98 8.69 -0.44
CA VAL A 10 2.70 7.89 -1.44
C VAL A 10 1.71 7.52 -2.54
N VAL A 11 2.12 7.72 -3.79
CA VAL A 11 1.34 7.39 -4.98
C VAL A 11 2.17 6.53 -5.92
N PHE A 12 1.62 5.41 -6.34
CA PHE A 12 2.15 4.60 -7.43
C PHE A 12 1.58 5.09 -8.77
N GLU A 13 2.45 5.48 -9.69
CA GLU A 13 2.08 5.82 -11.05
C GLU A 13 2.02 4.55 -11.91
N GLY A 14 0.83 4.24 -12.43
CA GLY A 14 0.53 3.05 -13.25
C GLY A 14 -0.65 2.22 -12.70
N HIS A 15 -0.95 1.09 -13.34
CA HIS A 15 -1.97 0.14 -12.84
C HIS A 15 -1.50 -0.48 -11.52
N SER A 16 -2.33 -0.37 -10.48
CA SER A 16 -2.10 -1.00 -9.17
C SER A 16 -3.03 -2.20 -8.96
N GLY A 17 -2.45 -3.40 -8.93
CA GLY A 17 -3.15 -4.64 -8.55
C GLY A 17 -2.87 -5.06 -7.11
N VAL A 18 -2.61 -4.11 -6.21
CA VAL A 18 -2.17 -4.38 -4.83
C VAL A 18 -3.29 -4.04 -3.84
N VAL A 19 -3.41 -4.85 -2.79
CA VAL A 19 -4.48 -4.79 -1.77
C VAL A 19 -4.58 -3.42 -1.10
N SER A 20 -3.47 -2.87 -0.61
CA SER A 20 -3.41 -1.62 0.15
C SER A 20 -3.21 -0.37 -0.72
N VAL A 21 -3.56 -0.43 -2.00
CA VAL A 21 -3.41 0.70 -2.94
C VAL A 21 -4.70 0.95 -3.68
N TYR A 22 -5.24 2.16 -3.57
CA TYR A 22 -6.47 2.57 -4.25
C TYR A 22 -6.34 2.48 -5.78
N PRO A 23 -7.46 2.41 -6.53
CA PRO A 23 -7.44 2.41 -7.99
C PRO A 23 -6.74 3.62 -8.63
N ASP A 24 -6.68 4.75 -7.92
CA ASP A 24 -5.96 5.97 -8.33
C ASP A 24 -4.47 5.96 -7.98
N GLY A 25 -3.96 4.87 -7.42
CA GLY A 25 -2.55 4.67 -7.08
C GLY A 25 -2.15 5.17 -5.68
N ARG A 26 -3.04 5.80 -4.91
CA ARG A 26 -2.73 6.21 -3.54
C ARG A 26 -2.52 4.99 -2.64
N VAL A 27 -1.45 5.01 -1.85
CA VAL A 27 -1.14 3.95 -0.86
C VAL A 27 -1.88 4.24 0.44
N CYS A 28 -2.49 3.19 1.02
CA CYS A 28 -3.22 3.25 2.28
C CYS A 28 -2.54 2.37 3.31
N ILE A 29 -1.73 2.98 4.18
CA ILE A 29 -1.04 2.34 5.31
C ILE A 29 -1.01 3.31 6.49
N SER A 30 -1.02 2.77 7.70
CA SER A 30 -1.11 3.53 8.97
C SER A 30 -0.16 4.72 9.04
N ILE A 31 1.11 4.55 8.66
CA ILE A 31 2.14 5.60 8.69
C ILE A 31 1.83 6.83 7.84
N LEU A 32 0.88 6.72 6.90
CA LEU A 32 0.40 7.82 6.04
C LEU A 32 -0.93 8.43 6.52
N HIS A 33 -1.58 7.84 7.54
CA HIS A 33 -2.81 8.39 8.10
C HIS A 33 -2.52 9.64 8.93
N ALA A 34 -3.49 10.54 9.00
CA ALA A 34 -3.39 11.80 9.71
C ALA A 34 -2.96 11.58 11.19
N PRO A 35 -2.15 12.50 11.75
CA PRO A 35 -1.66 12.39 13.13
C PRO A 35 -2.81 12.40 14.15
N GLY A 36 -2.55 11.84 15.33
CA GLY A 36 -3.50 11.79 16.45
C GLY A 36 -4.01 10.37 16.70
N ASP A 37 -5.00 10.28 17.59
CA ASP A 37 -5.63 9.01 17.92
C ASP A 37 -6.58 8.58 16.79
N ASP A 38 -6.57 7.28 16.46
CA ASP A 38 -7.45 6.74 15.45
C ASP A 38 -8.91 6.75 15.95
N PRO A 39 -9.85 7.43 15.27
CA PRO A 39 -11.25 7.46 15.70
C PRO A 39 -11.90 6.08 15.78
N MET A 40 -11.37 5.10 15.05
CA MET A 40 -11.86 3.72 15.01
C MET A 40 -11.12 2.80 15.99
N GLY A 41 -10.03 3.26 16.59
CA GLY A 41 -9.25 2.51 17.58
C GLY A 41 -8.47 1.30 17.05
N TYR A 42 -8.30 1.18 15.73
CA TYR A 42 -7.53 0.08 15.13
C TYR A 42 -6.03 0.36 15.16
N GLU A 43 -5.64 1.63 15.14
CA GLU A 43 -4.24 2.06 15.05
C GLU A 43 -3.81 2.87 16.27
N SER A 44 -2.60 2.64 16.74
CA SER A 44 -1.97 3.52 17.73
C SER A 44 -1.49 4.81 17.08
N SER A 45 -1.45 5.90 17.83
CA SER A 45 -0.88 7.18 17.37
C SER A 45 0.60 7.10 17.00
N ALA A 46 1.33 6.08 17.48
CA ALA A 46 2.72 5.81 17.12
C ALA A 46 2.88 5.19 15.73
N GLU A 47 1.86 4.46 15.25
CA GLU A 47 1.83 3.85 13.92
C GLU A 47 1.43 4.85 12.84
N ARG A 48 0.87 6.00 13.22
CA ARG A 48 0.37 7.04 12.31
C ARG A 48 1.46 8.04 11.94
N TRP A 49 1.14 8.95 11.01
CA TRP A 49 2.06 10.01 10.63
C TRP A 49 2.41 10.88 11.84
N SER A 50 3.69 11.16 12.01
CA SER A 50 4.19 12.15 12.96
C SER A 50 5.50 12.75 12.46
N PRO A 51 5.92 13.94 12.96
CA PRO A 51 7.20 14.53 12.59
C PRO A 51 8.43 13.67 12.90
N VAL A 52 8.28 12.60 13.68
CA VAL A 52 9.34 11.64 14.03
C VAL A 52 9.51 10.56 12.94
N GLN A 53 8.56 10.42 12.02
CA GLN A 53 8.66 9.48 10.91
C GLN A 53 9.63 10.01 9.86
N SER A 54 10.49 9.13 9.35
CA SER A 54 11.41 9.44 8.25
C SER A 54 10.87 8.90 6.93
N VAL A 55 11.36 9.45 5.81
CA VAL A 55 11.08 8.89 4.48
C VAL A 55 11.52 7.43 4.39
N GLU A 56 12.63 7.07 5.03
CA GLU A 56 13.10 5.69 5.13
C GLU A 56 12.07 4.76 5.78
N LYS A 57 11.50 5.15 6.93
CA LYS A 57 10.43 4.36 7.60
C LYS A 57 9.20 4.20 6.71
N ILE A 58 8.82 5.24 5.97
CA ILE A 58 7.73 5.18 4.99
C ILE A 58 8.05 4.14 3.91
N LEU A 59 9.23 4.20 3.31
CA LEU A 59 9.62 3.28 2.24
C LEU A 59 9.73 1.84 2.75
N LEU A 60 10.28 1.62 3.94
CA LEU A 60 10.30 0.29 4.59
C LEU A 60 8.88 -0.24 4.80
N SER A 61 7.96 0.60 5.28
CA SER A 61 6.55 0.22 5.45
C SER A 61 5.89 -0.16 4.12
N VAL A 62 6.20 0.55 3.03
CA VAL A 62 5.74 0.20 1.67
C VAL A 62 6.29 -1.15 1.21
N VAL A 63 7.57 -1.44 1.47
CA VAL A 63 8.18 -2.74 1.13
C VAL A 63 7.52 -3.87 1.93
N SER A 64 7.33 -3.69 3.25
CA SER A 64 6.64 -4.65 4.10
C SER A 64 5.21 -4.90 3.61
N MET A 65 4.46 -3.85 3.27
CA MET A 65 3.11 -3.94 2.71
C MET A 65 3.04 -4.71 1.37
N LEU A 66 4.06 -4.59 0.51
CA LEU A 66 4.13 -5.36 -0.74
C LEU A 66 4.44 -6.85 -0.48
N ALA A 67 5.26 -7.14 0.53
CA ALA A 67 5.61 -8.51 0.90
C ALA A 67 4.46 -9.24 1.59
N GLU A 68 3.74 -8.52 2.47
CA GLU A 68 2.64 -9.04 3.28
C GLU A 68 1.40 -8.13 3.12
N PRO A 69 0.61 -8.34 2.05
CA PRO A 69 -0.62 -7.58 1.84
C PRO A 69 -1.62 -7.78 2.99
N ASN A 70 -2.09 -6.69 3.58
CA ASN A 70 -3.12 -6.70 4.62
C ASN A 70 -4.52 -6.71 3.99
N ASP A 71 -5.26 -7.79 4.15
CA ASP A 71 -6.60 -7.98 3.57
C ASP A 71 -7.76 -7.64 4.50
N GLU A 72 -7.49 -7.29 5.77
CA GLU A 72 -8.50 -6.83 6.74
C GLU A 72 -8.98 -5.40 6.43
N SER A 73 -8.09 -4.56 5.88
CA SER A 73 -8.36 -3.16 5.57
C SER A 73 -7.94 -2.77 4.15
N GLY A 74 -8.15 -3.67 3.19
CA GLY A 74 -7.71 -3.48 1.81
C GLY A 74 -8.37 -2.28 1.12
N ALA A 75 -7.54 -1.35 0.61
CA ALA A 75 -7.97 -0.18 -0.15
C ALA A 75 -8.51 -0.53 -1.55
N ASN A 76 -8.14 -1.70 -2.07
CA ASN A 76 -8.64 -2.25 -3.33
C ASN A 76 -9.41 -3.54 -3.06
N VAL A 77 -10.74 -3.46 -3.15
CA VAL A 77 -11.65 -4.57 -2.86
C VAL A 77 -11.42 -5.75 -3.81
N ASP A 78 -11.19 -5.48 -5.09
CA ASP A 78 -10.97 -6.53 -6.10
C ASP A 78 -9.64 -7.25 -5.84
N ALA A 79 -8.58 -6.51 -5.55
CA ALA A 79 -7.28 -7.08 -5.19
C ALA A 79 -7.36 -7.86 -3.86
N SER A 80 -8.12 -7.37 -2.89
CA SER A 80 -8.34 -8.05 -1.60
C SER A 80 -9.08 -9.38 -1.79
N LYS A 81 -10.13 -9.38 -2.62
CA LYS A 81 -10.89 -10.58 -2.94
C LYS A 81 -10.00 -11.59 -3.68
N MET A 82 -9.24 -11.14 -4.67
CA MET A 82 -8.32 -12.00 -5.41
C MET A 82 -7.22 -12.56 -4.50
N TRP A 83 -6.68 -11.76 -3.58
CA TRP A 83 -5.69 -12.23 -2.61
C TRP A 83 -6.22 -13.35 -1.70
N ARG A 84 -7.51 -13.32 -1.33
CA ARG A 84 -8.16 -14.36 -0.52
C ARG A 84 -8.60 -15.57 -1.34
N ASP A 85 -9.28 -15.33 -2.45
CA ASP A 85 -10.05 -16.35 -3.17
C ASP A 85 -9.26 -16.98 -4.34
N ASP A 86 -8.28 -16.27 -4.92
CA ASP A 86 -7.49 -16.71 -6.07
C ASP A 86 -6.04 -16.18 -6.03
N ARG A 87 -5.26 -16.76 -5.12
CA ARG A 87 -3.88 -16.36 -4.87
C ARG A 87 -2.97 -16.55 -6.09
N GLU A 88 -3.23 -17.56 -6.93
CA GLU A 88 -2.46 -17.79 -8.15
C GLU A 88 -2.67 -16.65 -9.17
N GLN A 89 -3.91 -16.23 -9.38
CA GLN A 89 -4.23 -15.11 -10.26
C GLN A 89 -3.64 -13.80 -9.75
N PHE A 90 -3.65 -13.59 -8.43
CA PHE A 90 -2.97 -12.46 -7.81
C PHE A 90 -1.48 -12.43 -8.17
N TYR A 91 -0.77 -13.56 -8.01
CA TYR A 91 0.66 -13.63 -8.35
C TYR A 91 0.92 -13.47 -9.86
N LYS A 92 0.04 -13.96 -10.74
CA LYS A 92 0.13 -13.72 -12.19
C LYS A 92 0.05 -12.23 -12.50
N ILE A 93 -0.90 -11.51 -11.92
CA ILE A 93 -1.05 -10.07 -12.12
C ILE A 93 0.14 -9.31 -11.51
N ALA A 94 0.59 -9.67 -10.31
CA ALA A 94 1.77 -9.08 -9.69
C ALA A 94 3.01 -9.22 -10.59
N LYS A 95 3.23 -10.40 -11.19
CA LYS A 95 4.31 -10.63 -12.15
C LYS A 95 4.18 -9.76 -13.40
N GLN A 96 2.98 -9.62 -13.95
CA GLN A 96 2.72 -8.73 -15.10
C GLN A 96 3.00 -7.26 -14.76
N ILE A 97 2.65 -6.81 -13.55
CA ILE A 97 2.94 -5.45 -13.07
C ILE A 97 4.45 -5.24 -12.99
N VAL A 98 5.19 -6.22 -12.45
CA VAL A 98 6.66 -6.18 -12.39
C VAL A 98 7.26 -6.10 -13.80
N GLN A 99 6.81 -6.93 -14.75
CA GLN A 99 7.29 -6.90 -16.14
C GLN A 99 7.05 -5.53 -16.80
N LYS A 100 5.81 -5.03 -16.74
CA LYS A 100 5.45 -3.69 -17.24
C LYS A 100 6.28 -2.59 -16.57
N SER A 101 6.60 -2.74 -15.28
CA SER A 101 7.40 -1.76 -14.55
C SER A 101 8.86 -1.68 -15.02
N LEU A 102 9.37 -2.79 -15.57
CA LEU A 102 10.73 -2.92 -16.10
C LEU A 102 10.78 -2.67 -17.61
N GLY A 103 9.64 -2.42 -18.26
CA GLY A 103 9.56 -2.27 -19.72
C GLY A 103 9.74 -3.58 -20.49
N LEU A 104 9.46 -4.72 -19.83
CA LEU A 104 9.52 -6.07 -20.40
C LEU A 104 8.16 -6.56 -20.90
#